data_AF-A0A2N2NCJ3-F1
#
_entry.id   AF-A0A2N2NCJ3-F1
#
_cell.length_a   1.000
_cell.length_b   1.000
_cell.length_c   1.000
_cell.angle_alpha   90.00
_cell.angle_beta   90.00
_cell.angle_gamma   90.00
#
_symmetry.space_group_name_H-M   'P 1'
#
loop_
_entity.id
_entity.type
_entity.pdbx_description
1 polymer ?
#
loop_
_entity_poly.entity_id
_entity_poly.type
_entity_poly.pdbx_seq_one_letter_code
_entity_poly.pdbx_strand_id
1 'polypeptide(L)'
;MNDSGSKQTIKLAVKGFSWNISGSLIRSIVGFFVNIILARLLGPEPFGIIAIALLIVSIGNLVIESGLGSALVQQNEIDKKDIAFVFTIQMIFSITLALMLVFLAPWISLQFGNNTATPIIQVMSIILVFQAFAQVPSALLRRKMKFKQIQTAQVISFFIGYVCVGLPLALLGFGVWSLVTAQILQSGLNALIVFLAAHHSLAISFKGSRPLAAFGIRTLFANIANWIIQNVDTAIVGYKFGATNLGFYSRAYQLNWTPTGIFLSSAQTTLFAATSRLGKTTDTIRIFRGFMSVFAIFFFPLYFLIALESKNIILIIYGLEWLPSATLLVPLAIAMPFIALVGLEGPVLCGLGKPQLEMLAQWLTAILAVAVLIIASTISLEATAWSILFIYIFRLFIMSVMTIKVLSITWMQLSRPILSGILMATISVVVWTLVNLVLSKDISAIIATLIRTLSVLSVWSLILIITRNWLIPDYKLILSMITHHNMEPNIT
;
A
#
# COMPACT_ATOMS: atom_id res chain seq x y z
N MET A 1 -5.11 31.88 21.63
CA MET A 1 -5.53 31.27 20.35
C MET A 1 -7.05 31.34 20.28
N ASN A 2 -7.63 32.16 19.42
CA ASN A 2 -9.07 32.42 19.39
C ASN A 2 -9.86 31.22 18.85
N ASP A 3 -11.03 30.96 19.45
CA ASP A 3 -11.96 29.85 19.17
C ASP A 3 -12.41 29.78 17.69
N SER A 4 -12.37 30.90 16.96
CA SER A 4 -12.64 30.98 15.52
C SER A 4 -11.57 30.30 14.64
N GLY A 5 -10.29 30.41 15.02
CA GLY A 5 -9.18 29.78 14.30
C GLY A 5 -9.18 28.26 14.46
N SER A 6 -9.60 27.77 15.63
CA SER A 6 -9.80 26.35 15.91
C SER A 6 -10.92 25.75 15.04
N LYS A 7 -12.10 26.39 15.02
CA LYS A 7 -13.26 25.93 14.23
C LYS A 7 -13.00 25.94 12.72
N GLN A 8 -12.29 26.95 12.21
CA GLN A 8 -11.91 27.01 10.79
C GLN A 8 -10.91 25.91 10.42
N THR A 9 -9.94 25.63 11.30
CA THR A 9 -8.95 24.56 11.10
C THR A 9 -9.63 23.18 11.08
N ILE A 10 -10.59 22.93 11.97
CA ILE A 10 -11.37 21.69 12.02
C ILE A 10 -12.19 21.51 10.73
N LYS A 11 -12.89 22.56 10.27
CA LYS A 11 -13.69 22.50 9.02
C LYS A 11 -12.82 22.24 7.78
N LEU A 12 -11.63 22.83 7.72
CA LEU A 12 -10.65 22.58 6.66
C LEU A 12 -10.09 21.16 6.73
N ALA A 13 -9.86 20.62 7.93
CA ALA A 13 -9.39 19.25 8.12
C ALA A 13 -10.43 18.22 7.67
N VAL A 14 -11.71 18.38 8.05
CA VAL A 14 -12.81 17.47 7.64
C VAL A 14 -13.03 17.52 6.12
N LYS A 15 -13.05 18.72 5.53
CA LYS A 15 -13.18 18.88 4.09
C LYS A 15 -11.97 18.30 3.35
N GLY A 16 -10.76 18.50 3.88
CA GLY A 16 -9.52 17.93 3.34
C GLY A 16 -9.50 16.40 3.38
N PHE A 17 -9.98 15.82 4.48
CA PHE A 17 -10.12 14.38 4.66
C PHE A 17 -11.11 13.77 3.64
N SER A 18 -12.28 14.38 3.47
CA SER A 18 -13.26 13.96 2.45
C SER A 18 -12.67 14.00 1.05
N TRP A 19 -11.96 15.08 0.68
CA TRP A 19 -11.29 15.17 -0.62
C TRP A 19 -10.21 14.08 -0.81
N ASN A 20 -9.44 13.77 0.23
CA ASN A 20 -8.44 12.71 0.19
C ASN A 20 -9.07 11.33 -0.04
N ILE A 21 -10.13 11.00 0.67
CA ILE A 21 -10.82 9.71 0.52
C ILE A 21 -11.49 9.62 -0.84
N SER A 22 -12.30 10.60 -1.22
CA SER A 22 -13.03 10.58 -2.49
C SER A 22 -12.06 10.54 -3.69
N GLY A 23 -11.02 11.37 -3.68
CA GLY A 23 -10.02 11.38 -4.76
C GLY A 23 -9.21 10.08 -4.86
N SER A 24 -8.90 9.45 -3.72
CA SER A 24 -8.20 8.16 -3.70
C SER A 24 -9.11 7.02 -4.15
N LEU A 25 -10.37 6.97 -3.70
CA LEU A 25 -11.35 5.96 -4.12
C LEU A 25 -11.63 6.04 -5.62
N ILE A 26 -11.87 7.24 -6.16
CA ILE A 26 -12.09 7.42 -7.60
C ILE A 26 -10.88 6.90 -8.39
N ARG A 27 -9.65 7.26 -7.99
CA ARG A 27 -8.45 6.76 -8.66
C ARG A 27 -8.28 5.26 -8.54
N SER A 28 -8.54 4.67 -7.37
CA SER A 28 -8.44 3.23 -7.17
C SER A 28 -9.45 2.47 -8.03
N ILE A 29 -10.70 2.95 -8.11
CA ILE A 29 -11.76 2.31 -8.92
C ILE A 29 -11.44 2.43 -10.41
N VAL A 30 -11.17 3.65 -10.91
CA VAL A 30 -10.83 3.85 -12.33
C VAL A 30 -9.54 3.10 -12.65
N GLY A 31 -8.55 3.16 -11.77
CA GLY A 31 -7.28 2.46 -11.91
C GLY A 31 -7.42 0.95 -11.96
N PHE A 32 -8.31 0.37 -11.16
CA PHE A 32 -8.62 -1.04 -11.18
C PHE A 32 -9.15 -1.48 -12.55
N PHE A 33 -10.20 -0.82 -13.06
CA PHE A 33 -10.79 -1.16 -14.36
C PHE A 33 -9.81 -0.93 -15.52
N VAL A 34 -9.07 0.18 -15.52
CA VAL A 34 -8.09 0.48 -16.57
C VAL A 34 -6.96 -0.55 -16.57
N ASN A 35 -6.46 -0.95 -15.38
CA ASN A 35 -5.46 -2.00 -15.28
C ASN A 35 -5.98 -3.35 -15.77
N ILE A 36 -7.25 -3.69 -15.55
CA ILE A 36 -7.86 -4.92 -16.07
C ILE A 36 -7.89 -4.91 -17.60
N ILE A 37 -8.32 -3.79 -18.20
CA ILE A 37 -8.36 -3.65 -19.65
C ILE A 37 -6.94 -3.78 -20.23
N LEU A 38 -5.96 -3.07 -19.66
CA LEU A 38 -4.57 -3.15 -20.09
C LEU A 38 -3.97 -4.55 -19.91
N ALA A 39 -4.27 -5.24 -18.79
CA ALA A 39 -3.85 -6.62 -18.55
C ALA A 39 -4.37 -7.58 -19.61
N ARG A 40 -5.64 -7.43 -20.01
CA ARG A 40 -6.24 -8.24 -21.08
C ARG A 40 -5.67 -7.96 -22.46
N LEU A 41 -5.29 -6.72 -22.74
CA LEU A 41 -4.77 -6.32 -24.05
C LEU A 41 -3.29 -6.69 -24.24
N LEU A 42 -2.50 -6.67 -23.16
CA LEU A 42 -1.04 -6.73 -23.25
C LEU A 42 -0.45 -8.11 -22.85
N GLY A 43 -1.20 -8.92 -22.10
CA GLY A 43 -0.66 -10.15 -21.53
C GLY A 43 0.35 -9.92 -20.39
N PRO A 44 0.94 -10.98 -19.83
CA PRO A 44 1.73 -10.93 -18.60
C PRO A 44 3.14 -10.36 -18.75
N GLU A 45 3.83 -10.63 -19.86
CA GLU A 45 5.23 -10.22 -20.04
C GLU A 45 5.43 -8.69 -19.94
N PRO A 46 4.62 -7.83 -20.60
CA PRO A 46 4.76 -6.38 -20.46
C PRO A 46 4.64 -5.86 -19.02
N PHE A 47 3.76 -6.48 -18.23
CA PHE A 47 3.59 -6.13 -16.84
C PHE A 47 4.78 -6.55 -15.97
N GLY A 48 5.42 -7.67 -16.33
CA GLY A 48 6.69 -8.07 -15.73
C GLY A 48 7.82 -7.09 -15.99
N ILE A 49 7.98 -6.66 -17.25
CA ILE A 49 9.03 -5.70 -17.63
C ILE A 49 8.83 -4.37 -16.88
N ILE A 50 7.59 -3.90 -16.77
CA ILE A 50 7.28 -2.70 -16.00
C ILE A 50 7.45 -2.89 -14.51
N ALA A 51 7.15 -4.06 -13.96
CA ALA A 51 7.43 -4.34 -12.55
C ALA A 51 8.94 -4.24 -12.26
N ILE A 52 9.82 -4.72 -13.17
CA ILE A 52 11.28 -4.53 -13.06
C ILE A 52 11.63 -3.04 -13.08
N ALA A 53 11.13 -2.28 -14.05
CA ALA A 53 11.45 -0.86 -14.16
C ALA A 53 10.94 -0.06 -12.94
N LEU A 54 9.72 -0.33 -12.47
CA LEU A 54 9.15 0.29 -11.27
C LEU A 54 9.90 -0.10 -10.00
N LEU A 55 10.37 -1.34 -9.88
CA LEU A 55 11.22 -1.78 -8.79
C LEU A 55 12.49 -0.90 -8.72
N ILE A 56 13.17 -0.72 -9.84
CA ILE A 56 14.40 0.10 -9.90
C ILE A 56 14.11 1.58 -9.63
N VAL A 57 13.04 2.14 -10.20
CA VAL A 57 12.59 3.52 -9.89
C VAL A 57 12.23 3.67 -8.41
N SER A 58 11.63 2.66 -7.78
CA SER A 58 11.22 2.73 -6.38
C SER A 58 12.40 2.84 -5.40
N ILE A 59 13.59 2.34 -5.76
CA ILE A 59 14.83 2.54 -4.98
C ILE A 59 15.14 4.04 -4.90
N GLY A 60 15.01 4.76 -6.02
CA GLY A 60 15.24 6.20 -6.04
C GLY A 60 14.22 7.00 -5.24
N ASN A 61 13.01 6.49 -5.16
CA ASN A 61 11.97 7.10 -4.34
C ASN A 61 12.29 7.06 -2.85
N LEU A 62 13.06 6.09 -2.37
CA LEU A 62 13.52 6.10 -0.97
C LEU A 62 14.32 7.35 -0.64
N VAL A 63 15.18 7.79 -1.57
CA VAL A 63 16.03 8.98 -1.40
C VAL A 63 15.22 10.26 -1.60
N ILE A 64 14.28 10.27 -2.55
CA ILE A 64 13.40 11.42 -2.80
C ILE A 64 12.46 11.64 -1.59
N GLU A 65 11.92 10.54 -1.05
CA GLU A 65 11.05 10.51 0.13
C GLU A 65 11.83 10.37 1.45
N SER A 66 13.12 10.76 1.45
CA SER A 66 14.05 10.72 2.59
C SER A 66 13.64 11.62 3.76
N GLY A 67 12.37 11.93 3.98
CA GLY A 67 11.89 12.73 5.11
C GLY A 67 12.14 14.23 4.96
N LEU A 68 12.95 14.70 4.01
CA LEU A 68 13.18 16.13 3.77
C LEU A 68 11.88 16.89 3.46
N GLY A 69 10.99 16.31 2.65
CA GLY A 69 9.66 16.86 2.40
C GLY A 69 8.78 16.89 3.65
N SER A 70 8.81 15.83 4.46
CA SER A 70 8.08 15.77 5.74
C SER A 70 8.61 16.78 6.76
N ALA A 71 9.91 17.07 6.74
CA ALA A 71 10.52 18.04 7.64
C ALA A 71 10.08 19.48 7.32
N LEU A 72 9.87 19.81 6.03
CA LEU A 72 9.24 21.09 5.63
C LEU A 72 7.80 21.21 6.16
N VAL A 73 7.08 20.10 6.32
CA VAL A 73 5.71 20.12 6.87
C VAL A 73 5.74 20.33 8.38
N GLN A 74 6.70 19.74 9.09
CA GLN A 74 6.76 19.75 10.57
C GLN A 74 7.38 21.02 11.18
N GLN A 75 8.22 21.76 10.46
CA GLN A 75 8.84 22.98 11.00
C GLN A 75 7.81 24.09 11.27
N ASN A 76 7.86 24.74 12.44
CA ASN A 76 6.92 25.82 12.76
C ASN A 76 7.08 27.03 11.84
N GLU A 77 8.32 27.40 11.51
CA GLU A 77 8.66 28.48 10.59
C GLU A 77 9.57 27.93 9.48
N ILE A 78 9.31 28.31 8.23
CA ILE A 78 10.15 27.92 7.07
C ILE A 78 10.62 29.19 6.38
N ASP A 79 11.93 29.32 6.15
CA ASP A 79 12.46 30.35 5.27
C ASP A 79 12.40 29.87 3.79
N LYS A 80 12.33 30.82 2.86
CA LYS A 80 12.48 30.54 1.42
C LYS A 80 13.78 29.81 1.11
N LYS A 81 14.83 30.02 1.92
CA LYS A 81 16.12 29.33 1.79
C LYS A 81 16.04 27.84 2.12
N ASP A 82 15.22 27.44 3.10
CA ASP A 82 15.03 26.02 3.45
C ASP A 82 14.27 25.28 2.34
N ILE A 83 13.24 25.94 1.78
CA ILE A 83 12.49 25.41 0.63
C ILE A 83 13.41 25.23 -0.58
N ALA A 84 14.20 26.27 -0.90
CA ALA A 84 15.20 26.24 -1.98
C ALA A 84 16.25 25.14 -1.75
N PHE A 85 16.70 24.95 -0.50
CA PHE A 85 17.67 23.93 -0.15
C PHE A 85 17.12 22.52 -0.37
N VAL A 86 15.94 22.22 0.18
CA VAL A 86 15.33 20.90 0.01
C VAL A 86 15.06 20.60 -1.47
N PHE A 87 14.56 21.59 -2.22
CA PHE A 87 14.34 21.45 -3.66
C PHE A 87 15.65 21.16 -4.41
N THR A 88 16.70 21.94 -4.15
CA THR A 88 18.02 21.79 -4.80
C THR A 88 18.59 20.39 -4.55
N ILE A 89 18.58 19.95 -3.29
CA ILE A 89 19.13 18.65 -2.90
C ILE A 89 18.34 17.50 -3.55
N GLN A 90 17.01 17.54 -3.51
CA GLN A 90 16.17 16.51 -4.14
C GLN A 90 16.35 16.45 -5.67
N MET A 91 16.46 17.61 -6.33
CA MET A 91 16.70 17.67 -7.78
C MET A 91 18.08 17.12 -8.15
N ILE A 92 19.14 17.51 -7.43
CA ILE A 92 20.50 16.98 -7.68
C ILE A 92 20.54 15.47 -7.49
N PHE A 93 19.97 14.95 -6.40
CA PHE A 93 19.95 13.51 -6.15
C PHE A 93 19.15 12.76 -7.20
N SER A 94 17.94 13.24 -7.56
CA SER A 94 17.10 12.57 -8.55
C SER A 94 17.70 12.58 -9.96
N ILE A 95 18.31 13.69 -10.39
CA ILE A 95 19.01 13.76 -11.68
C ILE A 95 20.24 12.83 -11.68
N THR A 96 21.04 12.87 -10.61
CA THR A 96 22.22 11.99 -10.49
C THR A 96 21.81 10.52 -10.56
N LEU A 97 20.76 10.15 -9.83
CA LEU A 97 20.27 8.79 -9.82
C LEU A 97 19.63 8.38 -11.16
N ALA A 98 18.87 9.27 -11.80
CA ALA A 98 18.31 9.02 -13.12
C ALA A 98 19.43 8.76 -14.15
N LEU A 99 20.49 9.58 -14.15
CA LEU A 99 21.66 9.37 -15.01
C LEU A 99 22.36 8.04 -14.69
N MET A 100 22.57 7.72 -13.42
CA MET A 100 23.14 6.43 -13.01
C MET A 100 22.29 5.26 -13.53
N LEU A 101 20.96 5.35 -13.43
CA LEU A 101 20.06 4.32 -13.95
C LEU A 101 20.13 4.21 -15.47
N VAL A 102 20.27 5.32 -16.20
CA VAL A 102 20.43 5.28 -17.66
C VAL A 102 21.67 4.49 -18.07
N PHE A 103 22.79 4.68 -17.37
CA PHE A 103 24.05 3.96 -17.64
C PHE A 103 24.04 2.52 -17.10
N LEU A 104 23.40 2.27 -15.97
CA LEU A 104 23.32 0.93 -15.37
C LEU A 104 22.21 0.05 -16.00
N ALA A 105 21.25 0.64 -16.73
CA ALA A 105 20.12 -0.08 -17.30
C ALA A 105 20.51 -1.32 -18.12
N PRO A 106 21.52 -1.30 -19.02
CA PRO A 106 21.93 -2.49 -19.76
C PRO A 106 22.41 -3.61 -18.82
N TRP A 107 23.21 -3.27 -17.81
CA TRP A 107 23.73 -4.23 -16.84
C TRP A 107 22.59 -4.83 -15.99
N ILE A 108 21.68 -3.99 -15.51
CA ILE A 108 20.50 -4.43 -14.75
C ILE A 108 19.63 -5.36 -15.61
N SER A 109 19.30 -4.94 -16.82
CA SER A 109 18.46 -5.69 -17.77
C SER A 109 19.01 -7.09 -18.08
N LEU A 110 20.34 -7.21 -18.17
CA LEU A 110 21.02 -8.50 -18.32
C LEU A 110 20.85 -9.41 -17.11
N GLN A 111 20.90 -8.87 -15.88
CA GLN A 111 20.67 -9.67 -14.66
C GLN A 111 19.25 -10.23 -14.63
N PHE A 112 18.26 -9.48 -15.11
CA PHE A 112 16.87 -9.93 -15.20
C PHE A 112 16.58 -10.82 -16.42
N GLY A 113 17.59 -11.14 -17.23
CA GLY A 113 17.46 -12.01 -18.40
C GLY A 113 16.56 -11.44 -19.50
N ASN A 114 16.31 -10.13 -19.52
CA ASN A 114 15.42 -9.51 -20.50
C ASN A 114 15.99 -8.19 -21.01
N ASN A 115 16.62 -8.23 -22.19
CA ASN A 115 17.24 -7.05 -22.84
C ASN A 115 16.21 -5.96 -23.22
N THR A 116 14.93 -6.31 -23.39
CA THR A 116 13.89 -5.32 -23.72
C THR A 116 13.62 -4.36 -22.56
N ALA A 117 14.01 -4.70 -21.34
CA ALA A 117 13.89 -3.84 -20.17
C ALA A 117 14.86 -2.64 -20.19
N THR A 118 15.97 -2.72 -20.92
CA THR A 118 16.98 -1.64 -20.98
C THR A 118 16.39 -0.29 -21.37
N PRO A 119 15.78 -0.12 -22.57
CA PRO A 119 15.23 1.17 -22.98
C PRO A 119 14.08 1.63 -22.06
N ILE A 120 13.35 0.69 -21.47
CA ILE A 120 12.25 0.98 -20.56
C ILE A 120 12.79 1.57 -19.24
N ILE A 121 13.83 0.97 -18.63
CA ILE A 121 14.47 1.49 -17.43
C ILE A 121 15.07 2.88 -17.71
N GLN A 122 15.76 3.04 -18.86
CA GLN A 122 16.35 4.32 -19.25
C GLN A 122 15.30 5.41 -19.35
N VAL A 123 14.19 5.16 -20.06
CA VAL A 123 13.15 6.16 -20.27
C VAL A 123 12.34 6.39 -18.98
N MET A 124 12.06 5.36 -18.18
CA MET A 124 11.35 5.50 -16.90
C MET A 124 12.18 6.18 -15.81
N SER A 125 13.50 6.26 -15.92
CA SER A 125 14.36 6.99 -14.97
C SER A 125 13.95 8.46 -14.81
N ILE A 126 13.37 9.09 -15.85
CA ILE A 126 12.87 10.48 -15.80
C ILE A 126 11.76 10.68 -14.75
N ILE A 127 11.05 9.61 -14.38
CA ILE A 127 10.01 9.64 -13.35
C ILE A 127 10.59 10.12 -12.02
N LEU A 128 11.84 9.76 -11.70
CA LEU A 128 12.51 10.22 -10.49
C LEU A 128 12.62 11.74 -10.44
N VAL A 129 12.94 12.36 -11.57
CA VAL A 129 13.07 13.82 -11.70
C VAL A 129 11.71 14.49 -11.53
N PHE A 130 10.66 13.96 -12.18
CA PHE A 130 9.30 14.48 -12.01
C PHE A 130 8.80 14.33 -10.58
N GLN A 131 9.07 13.21 -9.93
CA GLN A 131 8.63 12.97 -8.55
C GLN A 131 9.38 13.89 -7.58
N ALA A 132 10.70 14.05 -7.72
CA ALA A 132 11.47 15.02 -6.93
C ALA A 132 10.97 16.46 -7.12
N PHE A 133 10.67 16.86 -8.36
CA PHE A 133 10.10 18.16 -8.66
C PHE A 133 8.72 18.36 -8.01
N ALA A 134 7.91 17.31 -7.95
CA ALA A 134 6.59 17.33 -7.33
C ALA A 134 6.62 17.34 -5.78
N GLN A 135 7.70 16.86 -5.15
CA GLN A 135 7.76 16.65 -3.70
C GLN A 135 7.60 17.95 -2.90
N VAL A 136 8.43 18.96 -3.17
CA VAL A 136 8.40 20.25 -2.46
C VAL A 136 7.04 20.98 -2.63
N PRO A 137 6.50 21.17 -3.85
CA PRO A 137 5.19 21.77 -4.01
C PRO A 137 4.10 20.97 -3.29
N SER A 138 4.17 19.62 -3.34
CA SER A 138 3.22 18.76 -2.60
C SER A 138 3.32 18.97 -1.09
N ALA A 139 4.53 19.05 -0.54
CA ALA A 139 4.76 19.30 0.89
C ALA A 139 4.18 20.66 1.32
N LEU A 140 4.39 21.72 0.52
CA LEU A 140 3.84 23.05 0.78
C LEU A 140 2.30 23.07 0.71
N LEU A 141 1.70 22.32 -0.21
CA LEU A 141 0.24 22.17 -0.28
C LEU A 141 -0.32 21.39 0.91
N ARG A 142 0.35 20.30 1.35
CA ARG A 142 -0.03 19.54 2.55
C ARG A 142 0.05 20.41 3.80
N ARG A 143 1.12 21.20 3.95
CA ARG A 143 1.28 22.16 5.05
C ARG A 143 0.14 23.19 5.08
N LYS A 144 -0.29 23.68 3.91
CA LYS A 144 -1.44 24.59 3.78
C LYS A 144 -2.81 23.88 3.81
N MET A 145 -2.84 22.57 4.11
CA MET A 145 -4.04 21.73 4.12
C MET A 145 -4.83 21.75 2.80
N LYS A 146 -4.18 22.05 1.68
CA LYS A 146 -4.80 22.15 0.34
C LYS A 146 -4.89 20.79 -0.37
N PHE A 147 -5.43 19.79 0.33
CA PHE A 147 -5.52 18.41 -0.17
C PHE A 147 -6.32 18.28 -1.47
N LYS A 148 -7.35 19.12 -1.68
CA LYS A 148 -8.11 19.16 -2.94
C LYS A 148 -7.18 19.30 -4.15
N GLN A 149 -6.21 20.20 -4.10
CA GLN A 149 -5.32 20.46 -5.22
C GLN A 149 -4.40 19.27 -5.52
N ILE A 150 -3.89 18.62 -4.47
CA ILE A 150 -3.07 17.40 -4.59
C ILE A 150 -3.89 16.28 -5.24
N GLN A 151 -5.10 16.05 -4.73
CA GLN A 151 -5.97 14.98 -5.22
C GLN A 151 -6.45 15.24 -6.65
N THR A 152 -6.84 16.48 -6.98
CA THR A 152 -7.19 16.87 -8.35
C THR A 152 -6.03 16.65 -9.30
N ALA A 153 -4.80 17.07 -8.92
CA ALA A 153 -3.61 16.82 -9.73
C ALA A 153 -3.40 15.32 -9.98
N GLN A 154 -3.56 14.48 -8.96
CA GLN A 154 -3.37 13.04 -9.09
C GLN A 154 -4.45 12.38 -9.97
N VAL A 155 -5.72 12.78 -9.82
CA VAL A 155 -6.85 12.24 -10.61
C VAL A 155 -6.69 12.62 -12.08
N ILE A 156 -6.46 13.90 -12.37
CA ILE A 156 -6.30 14.40 -13.75
C ILE A 156 -5.10 13.75 -14.42
N SER A 157 -3.96 13.68 -13.73
CA SER A 157 -2.74 13.09 -14.31
C SER A 157 -2.90 11.59 -14.56
N PHE A 158 -3.57 10.86 -13.66
CA PHE A 158 -3.88 9.45 -13.88
C PHE A 158 -4.80 9.26 -15.09
N PHE A 159 -5.89 10.04 -15.16
CA PHE A 159 -6.86 9.95 -16.24
C PHE A 159 -6.20 10.25 -17.60
N ILE A 160 -5.46 11.35 -17.71
CA ILE A 160 -4.77 11.70 -18.96
C ILE A 160 -3.71 10.66 -19.32
N GLY A 161 -2.87 10.25 -18.36
CA GLY A 161 -1.80 9.29 -18.61
C GLY A 161 -2.33 7.91 -19.03
N TYR A 162 -3.17 7.29 -18.21
CA TYR A 162 -3.62 5.92 -18.41
C TYR A 162 -4.85 5.80 -19.33
N VAL A 163 -5.85 6.67 -19.19
CA VAL A 163 -7.10 6.57 -19.96
C VAL A 163 -6.96 7.23 -21.33
N CYS A 164 -6.46 8.46 -21.39
CA CYS A 164 -6.40 9.20 -22.65
C CYS A 164 -5.21 8.81 -23.53
N VAL A 165 -4.11 8.28 -22.97
CA VAL A 165 -2.89 7.95 -23.73
C VAL A 165 -2.55 6.46 -23.66
N GLY A 166 -2.48 5.89 -22.46
CA GLY A 166 -2.13 4.48 -22.26
C GLY A 166 -3.06 3.51 -22.98
N LEU A 167 -4.38 3.62 -22.75
CA LEU A 167 -5.37 2.76 -23.40
C LEU A 167 -5.35 2.85 -24.93
N PRO A 168 -5.39 4.05 -25.57
CA PRO A 168 -5.26 4.15 -27.02
C PRO A 168 -3.97 3.55 -27.56
N LEU A 169 -2.82 3.77 -26.92
CA LEU A 169 -1.56 3.17 -27.36
C LEU A 169 -1.55 1.64 -27.24
N ALA A 170 -2.18 1.09 -26.19
CA ALA A 170 -2.34 -0.35 -26.06
C ALA A 170 -3.22 -0.92 -27.18
N LEU A 171 -4.32 -0.24 -27.52
CA LEU A 171 -5.20 -0.62 -28.63
C LEU A 171 -4.52 -0.54 -30.00
N LEU A 172 -3.58 0.40 -30.17
CA LEU A 172 -2.74 0.53 -31.36
C LEU A 172 -1.57 -0.48 -31.40
N GLY A 173 -1.44 -1.36 -30.40
CA GLY A 173 -0.43 -2.42 -30.39
C GLY A 173 0.97 -2.00 -29.92
N PHE A 174 1.12 -0.87 -29.22
CA PHE A 174 2.43 -0.42 -28.71
C PHE A 174 2.99 -1.26 -27.54
N GLY A 175 2.27 -2.29 -27.09
CA GLY A 175 2.76 -3.23 -26.08
C GLY A 175 3.12 -2.53 -24.76
N VAL A 176 4.30 -2.86 -24.22
CA VAL A 176 4.82 -2.28 -22.97
C VAL A 176 4.88 -0.75 -22.99
N TRP A 177 5.14 -0.16 -24.15
CA TRP A 177 5.32 1.29 -24.27
C TRP A 177 4.05 2.07 -23.93
N SER A 178 2.87 1.47 -24.11
CA SER A 178 1.60 2.08 -23.69
C SER A 178 1.59 2.42 -22.19
N LEU A 179 2.06 1.48 -21.36
CA LEU A 179 2.15 1.62 -19.92
C LEU A 179 3.31 2.55 -19.52
N VAL A 180 4.45 2.49 -20.21
CA VAL A 180 5.60 3.39 -19.98
C VAL A 180 5.20 4.84 -20.20
N THR A 181 4.60 5.14 -21.35
CA THR A 181 4.15 6.50 -21.67
C THR A 181 3.07 6.99 -20.71
N ALA A 182 2.14 6.12 -20.31
CA ALA A 182 1.10 6.46 -19.35
C ALA A 182 1.69 6.88 -17.99
N GLN A 183 2.66 6.12 -17.49
CA GLN A 183 3.30 6.39 -16.20
C GLN A 183 4.13 7.68 -16.22
N ILE A 184 4.84 7.94 -17.32
CA ILE A 184 5.66 9.15 -17.50
C ILE A 184 4.77 10.38 -17.60
N LEU A 185 3.71 10.34 -18.44
CA LEU A 185 2.74 11.43 -18.54
C LEU A 185 2.06 11.70 -17.20
N GLN A 186 1.64 10.64 -16.49
CA GLN A 186 1.04 10.80 -15.17
C GLN A 186 1.99 11.51 -14.21
N SER A 187 3.27 11.10 -14.17
CA SER A 187 4.25 11.68 -13.26
C SER A 187 4.58 13.13 -13.62
N GLY A 188 4.79 13.43 -14.90
CA GLY A 188 5.09 14.78 -15.39
C GLY A 188 3.92 15.75 -15.22
N LEU A 189 2.69 15.33 -15.57
CA LEU A 189 1.49 16.14 -15.36
C LEU A 189 1.22 16.40 -13.88
N ASN A 190 1.45 15.39 -13.02
CA ASN A 190 1.27 15.58 -11.59
C ASN A 190 2.26 16.62 -11.05
N ALA A 191 3.52 16.51 -11.44
CA ALA A 191 4.57 17.45 -11.08
C ALA A 191 4.22 18.88 -11.53
N LEU A 192 3.76 19.05 -12.78
CA LEU A 192 3.35 20.34 -13.33
C LEU A 192 2.15 20.94 -12.58
N ILE A 193 1.07 20.18 -12.40
CA ILE A 193 -0.16 20.71 -11.77
C ILE A 193 0.09 21.11 -10.31
N VAL A 194 0.82 20.28 -9.54
CA VAL A 194 1.11 20.58 -8.13
C VAL A 194 2.06 21.78 -8.02
N PHE A 195 3.05 21.89 -8.90
CA PHE A 195 3.93 23.06 -8.97
C PHE A 195 3.15 24.36 -9.23
N LEU A 196 2.28 24.35 -10.24
CA LEU A 196 1.42 25.49 -10.57
C LEU A 196 0.48 25.85 -9.40
N ALA A 197 -0.04 24.86 -8.67
CA ALA A 197 -0.94 25.10 -7.54
C ALA A 197 -0.23 25.65 -6.28
N ALA A 198 1.03 25.26 -6.06
CA ALA A 198 1.79 25.64 -4.87
C ALA A 198 2.39 27.06 -4.97
N HIS A 199 2.70 27.51 -6.20
CA HIS A 199 3.36 28.79 -6.49
C HIS A 199 4.62 29.02 -5.63
N HIS A 200 5.58 28.09 -5.64
CA HIS A 200 6.84 28.26 -4.92
C HIS A 200 7.98 28.69 -5.86
N SER A 201 8.98 29.38 -5.28
CA SER A 201 10.19 29.78 -6.00
C SER A 201 11.04 28.56 -6.36
N LEU A 202 11.66 28.58 -7.55
CA LEU A 202 12.67 27.62 -8.01
C LEU A 202 14.10 28.05 -7.62
N ALA A 203 14.24 28.87 -6.58
CA ALA A 203 15.55 29.31 -6.11
C ALA A 203 16.43 28.12 -5.71
N ILE A 204 17.71 28.22 -6.04
CA ILE A 204 18.73 27.23 -5.71
C ILE A 204 19.43 27.66 -4.41
N SER A 205 19.58 26.73 -3.46
CA SER A 205 20.34 26.96 -2.24
C SER A 205 21.07 25.68 -1.82
N PHE A 206 22.34 25.81 -1.47
CA PHE A 206 23.14 24.73 -0.85
C PHE A 206 23.31 24.93 0.66
N LYS A 207 22.86 26.08 1.18
CA LYS A 207 22.92 26.39 2.60
C LYS A 207 21.64 25.90 3.25
N GLY A 208 21.72 24.73 3.89
CA GLY A 208 20.62 24.10 4.62
C GLY A 208 20.98 23.81 6.07
N SER A 209 19.96 23.57 6.88
CA SER A 209 20.15 23.26 8.29
C SER A 209 20.61 21.79 8.48
N ARG A 210 21.71 21.57 9.21
CA ARG A 210 22.17 20.22 9.61
C ARG A 210 21.05 19.34 10.23
N PRO A 211 20.10 19.88 11.02
CA PRO A 211 18.98 19.12 11.55
C PRO A 211 18.07 18.49 10.48
N LEU A 212 17.84 19.18 9.35
CA LEU A 212 17.02 18.64 8.24
C LEU A 212 17.67 17.38 7.64
N ALA A 213 18.98 17.41 7.41
CA ALA A 213 19.73 16.28 6.87
C ALA A 213 19.76 15.09 7.85
N ALA A 214 19.96 15.36 9.15
CA ALA A 214 19.98 14.32 10.19
C ALA A 214 18.61 13.67 10.41
N PHE A 215 17.51 14.42 10.27
CA PHE A 215 16.17 13.84 10.26
C PHE A 215 15.99 12.92 9.06
N GLY A 216 16.39 13.41 7.88
CA GLY A 216 16.15 12.68 6.65
C GLY A 216 16.87 11.34 6.56
N ILE A 217 18.12 11.26 7.02
CA ILE A 217 18.88 9.99 7.01
C ILE A 217 18.27 8.92 7.93
N ARG A 218 17.69 9.32 9.07
CA ARG A 218 17.02 8.40 10.00
C ARG A 218 15.73 7.85 9.39
N THR A 219 14.94 8.70 8.73
CA THR A 219 13.74 8.29 8.03
C THR A 219 14.06 7.38 6.83
N LEU A 220 15.10 7.72 6.07
CA LEU A 220 15.59 6.89 4.96
C LEU A 220 15.92 5.46 5.43
N PHE A 221 16.63 5.32 6.54
CA PHE A 221 17.02 4.01 7.06
C PHE A 221 15.81 3.13 7.45
N ALA A 222 14.77 3.71 8.05
CA ALA A 222 13.53 3.00 8.33
C ALA A 222 12.79 2.61 7.04
N ASN A 223 12.74 3.52 6.07
CA ASN A 223 12.08 3.27 4.79
C ASN A 223 12.78 2.17 3.97
N ILE A 224 14.11 2.05 4.05
CA ILE A 224 14.86 0.98 3.37
C ILE A 224 14.43 -0.40 3.85
N ALA A 225 14.33 -0.63 5.17
CA ALA A 225 13.91 -1.92 5.71
C ALA A 225 12.50 -2.30 5.21
N ASN A 226 11.59 -1.32 5.24
CA ASN A 226 10.23 -1.51 4.76
C ASN A 226 10.19 -1.77 3.25
N TRP A 227 10.99 -1.04 2.47
CA TRP A 227 11.11 -1.24 1.03
C TRP A 227 11.62 -2.62 0.66
N ILE A 228 12.65 -3.12 1.38
CA ILE A 228 13.15 -4.48 1.19
C ILE A 228 11.99 -5.47 1.39
N ILE A 229 11.26 -5.39 2.51
CA ILE A 229 10.14 -6.32 2.78
C ILE A 229 9.08 -6.27 1.67
N GLN A 230 8.80 -5.09 1.09
CA GLN A 230 7.74 -4.93 0.10
C GLN A 230 8.17 -5.25 -1.35
N ASN A 231 9.47 -5.30 -1.64
CA ASN A 231 9.96 -5.35 -3.03
C ASN A 231 11.00 -6.44 -3.29
N VAL A 232 11.58 -7.06 -2.26
CA VAL A 232 12.58 -8.11 -2.43
C VAL A 232 12.01 -9.34 -3.13
N ASP A 233 10.73 -9.63 -2.92
CA ASP A 233 9.98 -10.67 -3.61
C ASP A 233 9.91 -10.40 -5.13
N THR A 234 9.54 -9.19 -5.51
CA THR A 234 9.48 -8.71 -6.90
C THR A 234 10.86 -8.78 -7.56
N ALA A 235 11.91 -8.38 -6.83
CA ALA A 235 13.29 -8.47 -7.30
C ALA A 235 13.74 -9.91 -7.57
N ILE A 236 13.51 -10.80 -6.60
CA ILE A 236 13.90 -12.21 -6.70
C ILE A 236 13.09 -12.92 -7.78
N VAL A 237 11.78 -12.67 -7.85
CA VAL A 237 10.92 -13.28 -8.87
C VAL A 237 11.33 -12.85 -10.27
N GLY A 238 11.57 -11.56 -10.47
CA GLY A 238 12.05 -11.05 -11.76
C GLY A 238 13.41 -11.63 -12.17
N TYR A 239 14.35 -11.68 -11.23
CA TYR A 239 15.71 -12.17 -11.50
C TYR A 239 15.73 -13.68 -11.79
N LYS A 240 14.99 -14.50 -11.02
CA LYS A 240 15.02 -15.97 -11.13
C LYS A 240 14.08 -16.55 -12.17
N PHE A 241 12.88 -15.99 -12.31
CA PHE A 241 11.81 -16.58 -13.11
C PHE A 241 11.46 -15.76 -14.36
N GLY A 242 12.12 -14.62 -14.57
CA GLY A 242 11.94 -13.77 -15.75
C GLY A 242 10.67 -12.91 -15.72
N ALA A 243 10.51 -12.07 -16.74
CA ALA A 243 9.46 -11.06 -16.80
C ALA A 243 8.05 -11.65 -16.79
N THR A 244 7.75 -12.68 -17.59
CA THR A 244 6.39 -13.26 -17.67
C THR A 244 5.87 -13.74 -16.31
N ASN A 245 6.71 -14.47 -15.56
CA ASN A 245 6.37 -14.96 -14.22
C ASN A 245 6.24 -13.82 -13.20
N LEU A 246 7.07 -12.78 -13.32
CA LEU A 246 6.91 -11.56 -12.53
C LEU A 246 5.61 -10.82 -12.87
N GLY A 247 5.19 -10.83 -14.13
CA GLY A 247 3.89 -10.34 -14.57
C GLY A 247 2.75 -11.06 -13.85
N PHE A 248 2.78 -12.40 -13.85
CA PHE A 248 1.79 -13.20 -13.13
C PHE A 248 1.79 -12.92 -11.63
N TYR A 249 2.97 -12.84 -11.02
CA TYR A 249 3.15 -12.58 -9.59
C TYR A 249 2.66 -11.19 -9.19
N SER A 250 3.09 -10.15 -9.91
CA SER A 250 2.76 -8.75 -9.60
C SER A 250 1.26 -8.46 -9.68
N ARG A 251 0.55 -9.04 -10.66
CA ARG A 251 -0.91 -8.90 -10.76
C ARG A 251 -1.63 -9.61 -9.62
N ALA A 252 -1.19 -10.81 -9.25
CA ALA A 252 -1.74 -11.53 -8.10
C ALA A 252 -1.53 -10.75 -6.80
N TYR A 253 -0.33 -10.20 -6.60
CA TYR A 253 -0.02 -9.34 -5.46
C TYR A 253 -0.88 -8.07 -5.43
N GLN A 254 -0.99 -7.35 -6.55
CA GLN A 254 -1.74 -6.10 -6.63
C GLN A 254 -3.23 -6.27 -6.35
N LEU A 255 -3.83 -7.37 -6.84
CA LEU A 255 -5.23 -7.71 -6.58
C LEU A 255 -5.49 -7.90 -5.07
N ASN A 256 -4.53 -8.50 -4.37
CA ASN A 256 -4.59 -8.73 -2.93
C ASN A 256 -4.26 -7.48 -2.10
N TRP A 257 -3.33 -6.63 -2.53
CA TRP A 257 -2.90 -5.47 -1.74
C TRP A 257 -3.92 -4.33 -1.73
N THR A 258 -4.59 -4.10 -2.87
CA THR A 258 -5.46 -2.93 -3.07
C THR A 258 -6.55 -2.78 -1.99
N PRO A 259 -7.31 -3.84 -1.62
CA PRO A 259 -8.30 -3.74 -0.56
C PRO A 259 -7.66 -3.44 0.80
N THR A 260 -6.61 -4.19 1.18
CA THR A 260 -5.93 -4.01 2.49
C THR A 260 -5.43 -2.58 2.68
N GLY A 261 -4.76 -2.01 1.68
CA GLY A 261 -4.14 -0.68 1.78
C GLY A 261 -5.14 0.45 2.09
N ILE A 262 -6.34 0.40 1.49
CA ILE A 262 -7.38 1.42 1.70
C ILE A 262 -7.83 1.44 3.16
N PHE A 263 -8.21 0.29 3.71
CA PHE A 263 -8.66 0.21 5.10
C PHE A 263 -7.53 0.47 6.09
N LEU A 264 -6.33 -0.04 5.79
CA LEU A 264 -5.20 0.06 6.69
C LEU A 264 -4.74 1.51 6.87
N SER A 265 -4.63 2.30 5.81
CA SER A 265 -4.22 3.71 5.89
C SER A 265 -5.13 4.54 6.82
N SER A 266 -6.44 4.27 6.79
CA SER A 266 -7.42 4.90 7.68
C SER A 266 -7.24 4.45 9.13
N ALA A 267 -7.08 3.15 9.37
CA ALA A 267 -6.88 2.61 10.71
C ALA A 267 -5.57 3.09 11.35
N GLN A 268 -4.48 3.15 10.57
CA GLN A 268 -3.17 3.59 11.02
C GLN A 268 -3.19 5.03 11.55
N THR A 269 -3.85 5.94 10.82
CA THR A 269 -3.97 7.34 11.23
C THR A 269 -4.72 7.46 12.55
N THR A 270 -5.83 6.73 12.70
CA THR A 270 -6.66 6.74 13.91
C THR A 270 -5.94 6.13 15.11
N LEU A 271 -5.29 4.97 14.94
CA LEU A 271 -4.54 4.30 16.00
C LEU A 271 -3.36 5.14 16.49
N PHE A 272 -2.62 5.77 15.57
CA PHE A 272 -1.56 6.69 15.93
C PHE A 272 -2.09 7.86 16.76
N ALA A 273 -3.15 8.53 16.30
CA ALA A 273 -3.75 9.66 17.04
C ALA A 273 -4.27 9.27 18.43
N ALA A 274 -4.96 8.12 18.53
CA ALA A 274 -5.49 7.62 19.80
C ALA A 274 -4.37 7.30 20.79
N THR A 275 -3.34 6.58 20.35
CA THR A 275 -2.21 6.16 21.21
C THR A 275 -1.33 7.33 21.63
N SER A 276 -1.09 8.31 20.76
CA SER A 276 -0.34 9.53 21.11
C SER A 276 -1.08 10.43 22.10
N ARG A 277 -2.41 10.52 22.01
CA ARG A 277 -3.21 11.38 22.90
C ARG A 277 -3.48 10.74 24.26
N LEU A 278 -3.85 9.46 24.25
CA LEU A 278 -4.23 8.72 25.46
C LEU A 278 -3.03 8.11 26.17
N GLY A 279 -1.90 7.91 25.48
CA GLY A 279 -0.76 7.18 26.00
C GLY A 279 -1.10 5.71 26.28
N LYS A 280 -0.38 5.12 27.25
CA LYS A 280 -0.59 3.73 27.67
C LYS A 280 -1.71 3.64 28.71
N THR A 281 -2.95 3.61 28.24
CA THR A 281 -4.16 3.46 29.08
C THR A 281 -4.96 2.22 28.70
N THR A 282 -5.90 1.83 29.56
CA THR A 282 -6.86 0.75 29.29
C THR A 282 -7.66 1.02 28.01
N ASP A 283 -8.03 2.27 27.74
CA ASP A 283 -8.77 2.63 26.52
C ASP A 283 -7.94 2.45 25.27
N THR A 284 -6.64 2.80 25.29
CA THR A 284 -5.72 2.52 24.17
C THR A 284 -5.67 1.03 23.85
N ILE A 285 -5.60 0.17 24.88
CA ILE A 285 -5.60 -1.29 24.71
C ILE A 285 -6.93 -1.78 24.13
N ARG A 286 -8.06 -1.25 24.61
CA ARG A 286 -9.40 -1.60 24.09
C ARG A 286 -9.56 -1.20 22.62
N ILE A 287 -9.17 0.03 22.27
CA ILE A 287 -9.22 0.53 20.89
C ILE A 287 -8.37 -0.36 19.99
N PHE A 288 -7.11 -0.60 20.35
CA PHE A 288 -6.21 -1.44 19.57
C PHE A 288 -6.75 -2.86 19.36
N ARG A 289 -7.22 -3.52 20.42
CA ARG A 289 -7.83 -4.87 20.34
C ARG A 289 -9.11 -4.88 19.52
N GLY A 290 -9.89 -3.80 19.60
CA GLY A 290 -11.06 -3.57 18.76
C GLY A 290 -10.72 -3.57 17.27
N PHE A 291 -9.73 -2.75 16.88
CA PHE A 291 -9.22 -2.72 15.51
C PHE A 291 -8.68 -4.08 15.05
N MET A 292 -7.87 -4.76 15.89
CA MET A 292 -7.37 -6.11 15.59
C MET A 292 -8.51 -7.10 15.35
N SER A 293 -9.57 -7.04 16.14
CA SER A 293 -10.73 -7.94 16.01
C SER A 293 -11.51 -7.65 14.73
N VAL A 294 -11.81 -6.39 14.46
CA VAL A 294 -12.51 -5.97 13.24
C VAL A 294 -11.72 -6.37 11.99
N PHE A 295 -10.41 -6.11 11.98
CA PHE A 295 -9.54 -6.49 10.87
C PHE A 295 -9.46 -8.01 10.71
N ALA A 296 -9.33 -8.77 11.81
CA ALA A 296 -9.27 -10.23 11.74
C ALA A 296 -10.58 -10.83 11.19
N ILE A 297 -11.73 -10.40 11.72
CA ILE A 297 -13.04 -10.91 11.30
C ILE A 297 -13.39 -10.50 9.86
N PHE A 298 -12.79 -9.41 9.37
CA PHE A 298 -13.01 -8.95 8.01
C PHE A 298 -12.06 -9.61 7.00
N PHE A 299 -10.75 -9.52 7.24
CA PHE A 299 -9.77 -9.91 6.24
C PHE A 299 -9.54 -11.41 6.16
N PHE A 300 -9.64 -12.17 7.25
CA PHE A 300 -9.49 -13.63 7.18
C PHE A 300 -10.53 -14.28 6.25
N PRO A 301 -11.85 -14.14 6.46
CA PRO A 301 -12.83 -14.76 5.57
C PRO A 301 -12.78 -14.20 4.14
N LEU A 302 -12.53 -12.89 3.98
CA LEU A 302 -12.38 -12.26 2.66
C LEU A 302 -11.26 -12.91 1.85
N TYR A 303 -10.06 -13.01 2.42
CA TYR A 303 -8.91 -13.51 1.67
C TYR A 303 -8.91 -15.03 1.50
N PHE A 304 -9.50 -15.79 2.43
CA PHE A 304 -9.73 -17.21 2.22
C PHE A 304 -10.73 -17.46 1.08
N LEU A 305 -11.77 -16.63 0.96
CA LEU A 305 -12.68 -16.69 -0.18
C LEU A 305 -11.98 -16.35 -1.49
N ILE A 306 -11.11 -15.32 -1.51
CA ILE A 306 -10.28 -15.00 -2.68
C ILE A 306 -9.36 -16.16 -3.06
N ALA A 307 -8.75 -16.84 -2.07
CA ALA A 307 -7.91 -18.00 -2.31
C ALA A 307 -8.71 -19.17 -2.93
N LEU A 308 -9.89 -19.48 -2.39
CA LEU A 308 -10.78 -20.54 -2.90
C LEU A 308 -11.30 -20.24 -4.32
N GLU A 309 -11.62 -18.99 -4.60
CA GLU A 309 -12.12 -18.55 -5.91
C GLU A 309 -11.01 -18.08 -6.86
N SER A 310 -9.74 -18.27 -6.51
CA SER A 310 -8.58 -17.71 -7.22
C SER A 310 -8.62 -17.94 -8.73
N LYS A 311 -8.91 -19.18 -9.14
CA LYS A 311 -9.05 -19.56 -10.56
C LYS A 311 -10.15 -18.77 -11.27
N ASN A 312 -11.33 -18.67 -10.66
CA ASN A 312 -12.48 -17.99 -11.23
C ASN A 312 -12.26 -16.47 -11.25
N ILE A 313 -11.69 -15.91 -10.19
CA ILE A 313 -11.35 -14.50 -10.10
C ILE A 313 -10.38 -14.12 -11.22
N ILE A 314 -9.28 -14.84 -11.38
CA ILE A 314 -8.28 -14.56 -12.43
C ILE A 314 -8.89 -14.73 -13.83
N LEU A 315 -9.67 -15.79 -14.06
CA LEU A 315 -10.33 -16.03 -15.34
C LEU A 315 -11.34 -14.93 -15.69
N ILE A 316 -12.18 -14.53 -14.73
CA ILE A 316 -13.23 -13.51 -14.91
C ILE A 316 -12.61 -12.13 -15.05
N ILE A 317 -11.53 -11.82 -14.33
CA ILE A 317 -10.92 -10.49 -14.33
C ILE A 317 -9.95 -10.36 -15.49
N TYR A 318 -8.95 -11.23 -15.60
CA TYR A 318 -7.84 -11.08 -16.55
C TYR A 318 -7.93 -12.03 -17.76
N GLY A 319 -8.65 -13.15 -17.67
CA GLY A 319 -8.82 -14.09 -18.78
C GLY A 319 -7.90 -15.31 -18.72
N LEU A 320 -7.95 -16.15 -19.76
CA LEU A 320 -7.28 -17.46 -19.80
C LEU A 320 -5.75 -17.36 -19.77
N GLU A 321 -5.17 -16.36 -20.44
CA GLU A 321 -3.72 -16.17 -20.49
C GLU A 321 -3.10 -15.95 -19.09
N TRP A 322 -3.89 -15.42 -18.17
CA TRP A 322 -3.48 -15.10 -16.81
C TRP A 322 -3.68 -16.25 -15.82
N LEU A 323 -4.19 -17.40 -16.26
CA LEU A 323 -4.51 -18.53 -15.38
C LEU A 323 -3.34 -18.98 -14.48
N PRO A 324 -2.06 -18.94 -14.89
CA PRO A 324 -0.94 -19.22 -13.99
C PRO A 324 -0.86 -18.30 -12.76
N SER A 325 -1.37 -17.06 -12.82
CA SER A 325 -1.48 -16.19 -11.65
C SER A 325 -2.40 -16.75 -10.56
N ALA A 326 -3.33 -17.65 -10.90
CA ALA A 326 -4.27 -18.20 -9.92
C ALA A 326 -3.56 -19.02 -8.83
N THR A 327 -2.54 -19.81 -9.18
CA THR A 327 -1.80 -20.59 -8.17
C THR A 327 -0.96 -19.69 -7.25
N LEU A 328 -0.48 -18.55 -7.76
CA LEU A 328 0.24 -17.54 -6.98
C LEU A 328 -0.69 -16.68 -6.11
N LEU A 329 -1.95 -16.49 -6.53
CA LEU A 329 -2.94 -15.70 -5.80
C LEU A 329 -3.30 -16.32 -4.45
N VAL A 330 -3.35 -17.66 -4.38
CA VAL A 330 -3.70 -18.43 -3.17
C VAL A 330 -2.79 -18.10 -1.96
N PRO A 331 -1.47 -18.34 -2.02
CA PRO A 331 -0.58 -18.07 -0.88
C PRO A 331 -0.55 -16.58 -0.52
N LEU A 332 -0.55 -15.70 -1.53
CA LEU A 332 -0.55 -14.26 -1.31
C LEU A 332 -1.83 -13.80 -0.60
N ALA A 333 -2.99 -14.36 -0.96
CA ALA A 333 -4.27 -14.03 -0.34
C ALA A 333 -4.26 -14.47 1.13
N ILE A 334 -3.88 -15.73 1.41
CA ILE A 334 -3.82 -16.27 2.78
C ILE A 334 -2.82 -15.48 3.65
N ALA A 335 -1.79 -14.87 3.05
CA ALA A 335 -0.84 -14.01 3.76
C ALA A 335 -1.42 -12.62 4.13
N MET A 336 -2.36 -12.08 3.36
CA MET A 336 -2.85 -10.70 3.53
C MET A 336 -3.46 -10.37 4.91
N PRO A 337 -4.24 -11.26 5.58
CA PRO A 337 -4.75 -10.97 6.92
C PRO A 337 -3.63 -10.69 7.93
N PHE A 338 -2.49 -11.38 7.83
CA PHE A 338 -1.38 -11.22 8.77
C PHE A 338 -0.69 -9.87 8.61
N ILE A 339 -0.45 -9.42 7.37
CA ILE A 339 0.10 -8.08 7.13
C ILE A 339 -0.89 -6.97 7.52
N ALA A 340 -2.20 -7.20 7.35
CA ALA A 340 -3.23 -6.27 7.80
C ALA A 340 -3.18 -6.07 9.33
N LEU A 341 -2.96 -7.14 10.10
CA LEU A 341 -2.80 -7.06 11.56
C LEU A 341 -1.47 -6.41 11.97
N VAL A 342 -0.36 -6.77 11.33
CA VAL A 342 0.94 -6.10 11.52
C VAL A 342 0.82 -4.59 11.34
N GLY A 343 0.06 -4.16 10.32
CA GLY A 343 -0.11 -2.76 9.99
C GLY A 343 -0.79 -1.95 11.10
N LEU A 344 -1.47 -2.59 12.06
CA LEU A 344 -2.08 -1.92 13.22
C LEU A 344 -1.10 -1.73 14.38
N GLU A 345 -0.08 -2.58 14.50
CA GLU A 345 0.89 -2.57 15.61
C GLU A 345 1.92 -1.44 15.49
N GLY A 346 2.39 -1.13 14.27
CA GLY A 346 3.34 -0.04 14.03
C GLY A 346 2.88 1.34 14.56
N PRO A 347 1.69 1.83 14.16
CA PRO A 347 1.12 3.08 14.68
C PRO A 347 1.02 3.14 16.20
N VAL A 348 0.75 2.01 16.86
CA VAL A 348 0.68 1.91 18.33
C VAL A 348 2.06 2.10 18.95
N LEU A 349 3.08 1.42 18.43
CA LEU A 349 4.46 1.58 18.90
C LEU A 349 4.97 3.01 18.68
N CYS A 350 4.73 3.56 17.49
CA CYS A 350 5.08 4.94 17.15
C CYS A 350 4.36 5.95 18.04
N GLY A 351 3.04 5.79 18.22
CA GLY A 351 2.23 6.73 18.99
C GLY A 351 2.57 6.74 20.48
N LEU A 352 3.07 5.63 21.02
CA LEU A 352 3.62 5.52 22.38
C LEU A 352 5.10 5.95 22.51
N GLY A 353 5.68 6.53 21.46
CA GLY A 353 7.05 7.03 21.48
C GLY A 353 8.12 5.93 21.42
N LYS A 354 7.81 4.77 20.84
CA LYS A 354 8.73 3.63 20.65
C LYS A 354 8.97 3.26 19.17
N PRO A 355 9.22 4.22 18.25
CA PRO A 355 9.46 3.92 16.83
C PRO A 355 10.71 3.06 16.58
N GLN A 356 11.66 3.03 17.53
CA GLN A 356 12.87 2.20 17.40
C GLN A 356 12.55 0.70 17.43
N LEU A 357 11.50 0.30 18.15
CA LEU A 357 11.05 -1.09 18.21
C LEU A 357 10.45 -1.51 16.86
N GLU A 358 9.57 -0.70 16.30
CA GLU A 358 9.03 -0.95 14.96
C GLU A 358 10.16 -1.08 13.92
N MET A 359 11.13 -0.16 13.95
CA MET A 359 12.28 -0.20 13.04
C MET A 359 13.10 -1.48 13.21
N LEU A 360 13.34 -1.93 14.45
CA LEU A 360 14.03 -3.18 14.73
C LEU A 360 13.28 -4.40 14.14
N ALA A 361 11.95 -4.45 14.32
CA ALA A 361 11.13 -5.52 13.75
C ALA A 361 11.17 -5.53 12.22
N GLN A 362 11.17 -4.35 11.59
CA GLN A 362 11.30 -4.22 10.13
C GLN A 362 12.65 -4.78 9.67
N TRP A 363 13.77 -4.45 10.30
CA TRP A 363 15.07 -4.98 9.91
C TRP A 363 15.19 -6.50 10.10
N LEU A 364 14.70 -7.03 11.23
CA LEU A 364 14.67 -8.48 11.47
C LEU A 364 13.84 -9.20 10.40
N THR A 365 12.70 -8.62 10.03
CA THR A 365 11.85 -9.17 8.96
C THR A 365 12.51 -9.06 7.59
N ALA A 366 13.17 -7.95 7.29
CA ALA A 366 13.86 -7.74 6.01
C ALA A 366 14.98 -8.77 5.81
N ILE A 367 15.80 -9.02 6.84
CA ILE A 367 16.87 -10.02 6.79
C ILE A 367 16.29 -11.43 6.58
N LEU A 368 15.24 -11.77 7.34
CA LEU A 368 14.56 -13.07 7.18
C LEU A 368 13.95 -13.20 5.79
N ALA A 369 13.27 -12.15 5.29
CA ALA A 369 12.61 -12.15 4.00
C ALA A 369 13.60 -12.41 2.87
N VAL A 370 14.74 -11.73 2.87
CA VAL A 370 15.84 -11.96 1.90
C VAL A 370 16.30 -13.42 1.96
N ALA A 371 16.62 -13.94 3.15
CA ALA A 371 17.12 -15.30 3.29
C ALA A 371 16.10 -16.36 2.84
N VAL A 372 14.86 -16.23 3.30
CA VAL A 372 13.77 -17.15 3.01
C VAL A 372 13.41 -17.13 1.52
N LEU A 373 13.31 -15.95 0.90
CA LEU A 373 12.96 -15.84 -0.52
C LEU A 373 14.09 -16.35 -1.43
N ILE A 374 15.35 -16.14 -1.08
CA ILE A 374 16.48 -16.72 -1.83
C ILE A 374 16.36 -18.25 -1.83
N ILE A 375 16.14 -18.87 -0.67
CA ILE A 375 16.00 -20.32 -0.55
C ILE A 375 14.73 -20.82 -1.26
N ALA A 376 13.59 -20.17 -1.06
CA ALA A 376 12.34 -20.56 -1.69
C ALA A 376 12.40 -20.45 -3.23
N SER A 377 13.13 -19.45 -3.74
CA SER A 377 13.31 -19.24 -5.18
C SER A 377 14.14 -20.34 -5.88
N THR A 378 14.95 -21.10 -5.14
CA THR A 378 15.65 -22.26 -5.74
C THR A 378 14.75 -23.48 -5.89
N ILE A 379 13.59 -23.50 -5.24
CA ILE A 379 12.62 -24.60 -5.31
C ILE A 379 11.64 -24.36 -6.44
N SER A 380 10.83 -23.29 -6.34
CA SER A 380 9.84 -22.92 -7.37
C SER A 380 9.27 -21.52 -7.15
N LEU A 381 8.57 -21.00 -8.16
CA LEU A 381 7.83 -19.74 -8.06
C LEU A 381 6.71 -19.83 -7.01
N GLU A 382 6.03 -20.98 -6.94
CA GLU A 382 4.96 -21.20 -5.95
C GLU A 382 5.53 -21.26 -4.53
N ALA A 383 6.68 -21.91 -4.32
CA ALA A 383 7.37 -21.92 -3.04
C ALA A 383 7.76 -20.49 -2.62
N THR A 384 8.20 -19.67 -3.59
CA THR A 384 8.50 -18.24 -3.36
C THR A 384 7.25 -17.49 -2.89
N ALA A 385 6.09 -17.74 -3.51
CA ALA A 385 4.83 -17.12 -3.11
C ALA A 385 4.35 -17.59 -1.71
N TRP A 386 4.43 -18.89 -1.41
CA TRP A 386 4.12 -19.43 -0.07
C TRP A 386 5.04 -18.89 1.02
N SER A 387 6.29 -18.57 0.69
CA SER A 387 7.23 -18.02 1.65
C SER A 387 6.80 -16.64 2.19
N ILE A 388 6.01 -15.88 1.43
CA ILE A 388 5.42 -14.60 1.88
C ILE A 388 4.51 -14.79 3.10
N LEU A 389 3.71 -15.87 3.12
CA LEU A 389 2.88 -16.22 4.27
C LEU A 389 3.75 -16.41 5.51
N PHE A 390 4.84 -17.16 5.40
CA PHE A 390 5.77 -17.38 6.50
C PHE A 390 6.40 -16.06 6.96
N ILE A 391 6.85 -15.22 6.03
CA ILE A 391 7.46 -13.91 6.35
C ILE A 391 6.45 -13.02 7.10
N TYR A 392 5.18 -12.98 6.68
CA TYR A 392 4.16 -12.15 7.33
C TYR A 392 3.73 -12.68 8.69
N ILE A 393 3.66 -14.01 8.87
CA ILE A 393 3.43 -14.62 10.19
C ILE A 393 4.58 -14.30 11.13
N PHE A 394 5.83 -14.43 10.67
CA PHE A 394 7.00 -14.06 11.46
C PHE A 394 6.99 -12.58 11.83
N ARG A 395 6.69 -11.71 10.87
CA ARG A 395 6.59 -10.26 11.10
C ARG A 395 5.54 -9.94 12.16
N LEU A 396 4.37 -10.58 12.08
CA LEU A 396 3.32 -10.45 13.08
C LEU A 396 3.81 -10.91 14.45
N PHE A 397 4.48 -12.06 14.53
CA PHE A 397 5.00 -12.55 15.80
C PHE A 397 5.98 -11.56 16.46
N ILE A 398 6.96 -11.06 15.71
CA ILE A 398 7.96 -10.10 16.25
C ILE A 398 7.29 -8.79 16.66
N MET A 399 6.40 -8.24 15.84
CA MET A 399 5.69 -7.00 16.15
C MET A 399 4.75 -7.17 17.35
N SER A 400 4.08 -8.32 17.48
CA SER A 400 3.25 -8.65 18.63
C SER A 400 4.08 -8.80 19.91
N VAL A 401 5.28 -9.40 19.87
CA VAL A 401 6.19 -9.45 21.03
C VAL A 401 6.50 -8.04 21.54
N MET A 402 6.81 -7.12 20.64
CA MET A 402 7.13 -5.74 20.98
C MET A 402 5.91 -5.00 21.52
N THR A 403 4.77 -5.16 20.87
CA THR A 403 3.50 -4.55 21.28
C THR A 403 3.04 -5.05 22.65
N ILE A 404 3.17 -6.34 22.92
CA ILE A 404 2.91 -6.98 24.23
C ILE A 404 3.75 -6.32 25.32
N LYS A 405 5.06 -6.19 25.09
CA LYS A 405 5.98 -5.58 26.05
C LYS A 405 5.63 -4.12 26.33
N VAL A 406 5.32 -3.34 25.29
CA VAL A 406 5.02 -1.90 25.42
C VAL A 406 3.67 -1.67 26.09
N LEU A 407 2.62 -2.36 25.66
CA LEU A 407 1.27 -2.22 26.24
C LEU A 407 1.07 -2.99 27.54
N SER A 408 2.00 -3.88 27.91
CA SER A 408 1.85 -4.81 29.06
C SER A 408 0.56 -5.63 28.98
N ILE A 409 0.24 -6.11 27.77
CA ILE A 409 -0.88 -7.01 27.50
C ILE A 409 -0.41 -8.46 27.44
N THR A 410 -1.32 -9.42 27.42
CA THR A 410 -0.98 -10.85 27.34
C THR A 410 -1.15 -11.39 25.92
N TRP A 411 -0.45 -12.47 25.59
CA TRP A 411 -0.66 -13.20 24.33
C TRP A 411 -2.11 -13.61 24.11
N MET A 412 -2.82 -13.97 25.19
CA MET A 412 -4.25 -14.32 25.13
C MET A 412 -5.13 -13.15 24.66
N GLN A 413 -4.76 -11.91 24.98
CA GLN A 413 -5.50 -10.72 24.55
C GLN A 413 -5.32 -10.41 23.06
N LEU A 414 -4.20 -10.80 22.45
CA LEU A 414 -3.89 -10.66 21.02
C LEU A 414 -4.29 -11.87 20.18
N SER A 415 -4.19 -13.08 20.73
CA SER A 415 -4.54 -14.31 20.00
C SER A 415 -6.04 -14.46 19.81
N ARG A 416 -6.87 -13.95 20.74
CA ARG A 416 -8.33 -14.02 20.61
C ARG A 416 -8.86 -13.39 19.30
N PRO A 417 -8.50 -12.15 18.92
CA PRO A 417 -8.81 -11.59 17.61
C PRO A 417 -8.42 -12.50 16.43
N ILE A 418 -7.21 -13.05 16.46
CA ILE A 418 -6.68 -13.92 15.40
C ILE A 418 -7.49 -15.21 15.32
N LEU A 419 -7.77 -15.84 16.46
CA LEU A 419 -8.60 -17.05 16.55
C LEU A 419 -10.02 -16.79 16.06
N SER A 420 -10.60 -15.64 16.37
CA SER A 420 -11.90 -15.22 15.83
C SER A 420 -11.84 -15.08 14.30
N GLY A 421 -10.80 -14.46 13.75
CA GLY A 421 -10.58 -14.38 12.31
C GLY A 421 -10.46 -15.76 11.65
N ILE A 422 -9.62 -16.65 12.21
CA ILE A 422 -9.44 -18.03 11.74
C ILE A 422 -10.76 -18.79 11.78
N LEU A 423 -11.53 -18.69 12.87
CA LEU A 423 -12.83 -19.34 13.00
C LEU A 423 -13.80 -18.86 11.90
N MET A 424 -13.83 -17.55 11.62
CA MET A 424 -14.66 -16.98 10.56
C MET A 424 -14.21 -17.43 9.17
N ALA A 425 -12.90 -17.54 8.92
CA ALA A 425 -12.36 -18.12 7.70
C ALA A 425 -12.74 -19.60 7.56
N THR A 426 -12.58 -20.41 8.62
CA THR A 426 -12.96 -21.83 8.61
C THR A 426 -14.43 -22.00 8.28
N ILE A 427 -15.32 -21.21 8.89
CA ILE A 427 -16.75 -21.24 8.57
C ILE A 427 -16.99 -20.86 7.11
N SER A 428 -16.29 -19.85 6.60
CA SER A 428 -16.40 -19.43 5.20
C SER A 428 -15.98 -20.55 4.24
N VAL A 429 -14.90 -21.26 4.55
CA VAL A 429 -14.43 -22.43 3.77
C VAL A 429 -15.45 -23.56 3.81
N VAL A 430 -16.02 -23.86 4.99
CA VAL A 430 -17.05 -24.90 5.15
C VAL A 430 -18.30 -24.57 4.33
N VAL A 431 -18.83 -23.34 4.47
CA VAL A 431 -20.00 -22.88 3.71
C VAL A 431 -19.73 -22.93 2.21
N TRP A 432 -18.57 -22.43 1.77
CA TRP A 432 -18.17 -22.47 0.37
C TRP A 432 -18.14 -23.91 -0.16
N THR A 433 -17.54 -24.84 0.60
CA THR A 433 -17.43 -26.25 0.22
C THR A 433 -18.79 -26.92 0.14
N LEU A 434 -19.67 -26.71 1.11
CA LEU A 434 -21.03 -27.25 1.12
C LEU A 434 -21.84 -26.75 -0.08
N VAL A 435 -21.80 -25.45 -0.37
CA VAL A 435 -22.48 -24.88 -1.53
C VAL A 435 -21.90 -25.43 -2.84
N ASN A 436 -20.57 -25.58 -2.92
CA ASN A 436 -19.91 -26.13 -4.10
C ASN A 436 -20.28 -27.61 -4.37
N LEU A 437 -20.59 -28.39 -3.32
CA LEU A 437 -21.05 -29.78 -3.46
C LEU A 437 -22.49 -29.89 -3.97
N VAL A 438 -23.33 -28.88 -3.69
CA VAL A 438 -24.75 -28.85 -4.08
C VAL A 438 -24.95 -28.25 -5.47
N LEU A 439 -24.08 -27.32 -5.88
CA LEU A 439 -24.17 -26.67 -7.19
C LEU A 439 -23.95 -27.68 -8.32
N SER A 440 -24.86 -27.68 -9.30
CA SER A 440 -24.69 -28.51 -10.50
C SER A 440 -23.52 -28.01 -11.35
N LYS A 441 -22.83 -28.95 -12.01
CA LYS A 441 -21.70 -28.64 -12.89
C LYS A 441 -22.11 -27.90 -14.18
N ASP A 442 -23.40 -27.90 -14.49
CA ASP A 442 -23.97 -27.25 -15.68
C ASP A 442 -24.15 -25.74 -15.51
N ILE A 443 -24.04 -25.22 -14.28
CA ILE A 443 -24.13 -23.79 -14.01
C ILE A 443 -22.86 -23.08 -14.49
N SER A 444 -23.02 -21.95 -15.16
CA SER A 444 -21.91 -21.06 -15.54
C SER A 444 -21.01 -20.75 -14.34
N ALA A 445 -19.69 -20.80 -14.55
CA ALA A 445 -18.70 -20.53 -13.51
C ALA A 445 -18.94 -19.18 -12.79
N ILE A 446 -19.42 -18.16 -13.52
CA ILE A 446 -19.74 -16.84 -12.97
C ILE A 446 -20.89 -16.95 -11.96
N ILE A 447 -21.97 -17.63 -12.33
CA ILE A 447 -23.15 -17.80 -11.47
C ILE A 447 -22.78 -18.65 -10.26
N ALA A 448 -22.01 -19.72 -10.45
CA ALA A 448 -21.53 -20.56 -9.35
C ALA A 448 -20.68 -19.76 -8.34
N THR A 449 -19.73 -18.93 -8.82
CA THR A 449 -18.91 -18.05 -7.97
C THR A 449 -19.77 -17.01 -7.24
N LEU A 450 -20.77 -16.42 -7.90
CA LEU A 450 -21.69 -15.47 -7.27
C LEU A 450 -22.51 -16.13 -6.16
N ILE A 451 -23.07 -17.33 -6.40
CA ILE A 451 -23.83 -18.07 -5.40
C ILE A 451 -22.94 -18.40 -4.20
N ARG A 452 -21.74 -18.97 -4.42
CA ARG A 452 -20.80 -19.29 -3.33
C ARG A 452 -20.41 -18.06 -2.52
N THR A 453 -20.12 -16.94 -3.20
CA THR A 453 -19.76 -15.68 -2.56
C THR A 453 -20.91 -15.12 -1.73
N LEU A 454 -22.12 -15.05 -2.30
CA LEU A 454 -23.30 -14.54 -1.60
C LEU A 454 -23.68 -15.42 -0.41
N SER A 455 -23.59 -16.75 -0.52
CA SER A 455 -23.82 -17.66 0.59
C SER A 455 -22.82 -17.44 1.73
N VAL A 456 -21.52 -17.32 1.42
CA VAL A 456 -20.49 -17.02 2.43
C VAL A 456 -20.75 -15.66 3.09
N LEU A 457 -21.03 -14.62 2.31
CA LEU A 457 -21.33 -13.28 2.83
C LEU A 457 -22.59 -13.26 3.71
N SER A 458 -23.60 -14.08 3.39
CA SER A 458 -24.85 -14.16 4.14
C SER A 458 -24.66 -14.85 5.49
N VAL A 459 -23.92 -15.97 5.52
CA VAL A 459 -23.59 -16.66 6.78
C VAL A 459 -22.65 -15.79 7.62
N TRP A 460 -21.68 -15.14 6.98
CA TRP A 460 -20.78 -14.21 7.64
C TRP A 460 -21.54 -13.04 8.29
N SER A 461 -22.46 -12.39 7.57
CA SER A 461 -23.25 -11.27 8.12
C SER A 461 -24.15 -11.73 9.27
N LEU A 462 -24.77 -12.91 9.16
CA LEU A 462 -25.61 -13.48 10.21
C LEU A 462 -24.81 -13.79 11.49
N ILE A 463 -23.62 -14.39 11.35
CA ILE A 463 -22.74 -14.66 12.50
C ILE A 463 -22.28 -13.37 13.15
N LEU A 464 -21.93 -12.36 12.36
CA LEU A 464 -21.60 -11.03 12.87
C LEU A 464 -22.76 -10.43 13.68
N ILE A 465 -23.99 -10.51 13.18
CA ILE A 465 -25.17 -9.97 13.88
C ILE A 465 -25.38 -10.69 15.23
N ILE A 466 -25.27 -12.02 15.25
CA ILE A 466 -25.52 -12.85 16.42
C ILE A 466 -24.39 -12.73 17.46
N THR A 467 -23.14 -12.78 17.01
CA THR A 467 -21.96 -12.98 17.89
C THR A 467 -21.05 -11.75 17.98
N ARG A 468 -21.46 -10.58 17.47
CA ARG A 468 -20.68 -9.31 17.53
C ARG A 468 -20.09 -9.01 18.90
N ASN A 469 -20.83 -9.25 19.98
CA ASN A 469 -20.37 -8.96 21.34
C ASN A 469 -19.25 -9.90 21.81
N TRP A 470 -19.18 -11.12 21.26
CA TRP A 470 -18.16 -12.11 21.60
C TRP A 470 -16.94 -12.01 20.69
N LEU A 471 -17.18 -11.78 19.39
CA LEU A 471 -16.16 -11.66 18.35
C LEU A 471 -15.40 -10.33 18.43
N ILE A 472 -16.07 -9.24 18.76
CA ILE A 472 -15.46 -7.91 18.88
C ILE A 472 -15.54 -7.49 20.35
N PRO A 473 -14.45 -7.69 21.13
CA PRO A 473 -14.34 -7.12 22.45
C PRO A 473 -14.59 -5.60 22.36
N ASP A 474 -15.41 -5.08 23.28
CA ASP A 474 -15.72 -3.65 23.36
C ASP A 474 -16.40 -3.06 22.10
N TYR A 475 -17.15 -3.89 21.34
CA TYR A 475 -17.93 -3.47 20.16
C TYR A 475 -18.73 -2.18 20.37
N LYS A 476 -19.38 -2.03 21.54
CA LYS A 476 -20.18 -0.84 21.87
C LYS A 476 -19.34 0.44 21.94
N LEU A 477 -18.09 0.35 22.41
CA LEU A 477 -17.15 1.47 22.47
C LEU A 477 -16.67 1.87 21.06
N ILE A 478 -16.40 0.88 20.21
CA ILE A 478 -16.02 1.13 18.81
C ILE A 478 -17.20 1.76 18.05
N LEU A 479 -18.40 1.21 18.24
CA LEU A 479 -19.61 1.74 17.62
C LEU A 479 -19.88 3.17 18.09
N SER A 480 -19.72 3.47 19.38
CA SER A 480 -19.91 4.82 19.91
C SER A 480 -18.87 5.81 19.38
N MET A 481 -17.63 5.39 19.15
CA MET A 481 -16.61 6.23 18.51
C MET A 481 -16.95 6.53 17.04
N ILE A 482 -17.54 5.57 16.32
CA ILE A 482 -17.97 5.75 14.92
C ILE A 482 -19.22 6.62 14.84
N THR A 483 -20.19 6.44 15.73
CA THR A 483 -21.47 7.18 15.71
C THR A 483 -21.36 8.59 16.29
N HIS A 484 -20.55 8.81 17.34
CA HIS A 484 -20.36 10.14 17.92
C HIS A 484 -19.43 11.05 17.11
N HIS A 485 -18.74 10.55 16.09
CA HIS A 485 -18.03 11.42 15.14
C HIS A 485 -18.99 12.26 14.27
N ASN A 486 -20.29 11.95 14.28
CA ASN A 486 -21.35 12.73 13.63
C ASN A 486 -22.14 13.65 14.57
N MET A 487 -21.76 13.76 15.85
CA MET A 487 -22.37 14.71 16.78
C MET A 487 -21.31 15.76 17.09
N GLU A 488 -21.54 16.99 16.60
CA GLU A 488 -20.82 18.17 17.05
C GLU A 488 -20.74 18.16 18.59
N PRO A 489 -19.63 18.62 19.19
CA PRO A 489 -19.62 18.83 20.63
C PRO A 489 -20.59 19.96 20.93
N ASN A 490 -21.76 19.61 21.50
CA ASN A 490 -22.57 20.57 22.24
C ASN A 490 -21.70 21.07 23.40
N ILE A 491 -21.15 22.26 23.21
CA ILE A 491 -20.56 23.06 24.26
C ILE A 491 -21.74 23.75 24.96
N THR A 492 -22.01 23.34 26.20
CA THR A 492 -22.54 24.25 27.23
C THR A 492 -21.42 24.58 28.18
#